data_AF-A0A8T1GNW5-F1
#
_entry.id   AF-A0A8T1GNW5-F1
#
_cell.length_a   1.000
_cell.length_b   1.000
_cell.length_c   1.000
_cell.angle_alpha   90.00
_cell.angle_beta   90.00
_cell.angle_gamma   90.00
#
_symmetry.space_group_name_H-M   'P 1'
#
loop_
_entity.id
_entity.type
_entity.pdbx_description
1 polymer ?
#
loop_
_entity_poly.entity_id
_entity_poly.type
_entity_poly.pdbx_seq_one_letter_code
_entity_poly.pdbx_strand_id
1 'polypeptide(L)' 'EQLWIWNFDEERLFYDNYEMVRFQVVDEEWHDQAPAGPSQADDAPPKTPYRIKASMAADGLGVCLWWDGA' A
#
# COMPACT_ATOMS: atom_id res chain seq x y z
N GLU A 1 13.03 -12.53 6.36
CA GLU A 1 12.27 -11.27 6.29
C GLU A 1 12.08 -10.87 4.82
N GLN A 2 10.86 -10.49 4.42
CA GLN A 2 10.60 -9.88 3.12
C GLN A 2 10.66 -8.37 3.31
N LEU A 3 11.88 -7.84 3.37
CA LEU A 3 12.13 -6.43 3.68
C LEU A 3 12.37 -5.65 2.39
N TRP A 4 11.68 -4.52 2.23
CA TRP A 4 11.96 -3.60 1.12
C TRP A 4 13.04 -2.60 1.54
N ILE A 5 14.03 -2.40 0.66
CA ILE A 5 15.15 -1.49 0.90
C ILE A 5 15.10 -0.39 -0.15
N TRP A 6 15.18 0.86 0.30
CA TRP A 6 15.42 2.00 -0.54
C TRP A 6 16.88 2.44 -0.37
N ASN A 7 17.64 2.39 -1.46
CA ASN A 7 19.00 2.93 -1.48
C ASN A 7 18.92 4.40 -1.90
N PHE A 8 19.19 5.31 -0.98
CA PHE A 8 19.16 6.75 -1.20
C PHE A 8 20.55 7.32 -0.90
N ASP A 9 21.22 7.85 -1.93
CA ASP A 9 22.63 8.21 -1.91
C ASP A 9 23.52 7.09 -1.35
N GLU A 10 24.23 7.33 -0.24
CA GLU A 10 25.09 6.36 0.44
C GLU A 10 24.37 5.64 1.60
N GLU A 11 23.10 5.95 1.84
CA GLU A 11 22.31 5.40 2.93
C GLU A 11 21.34 4.30 2.45
N ARG A 12 21.11 3.33 3.34
CA ARG A 12 20.13 2.26 3.15
C ARG A 12 18.98 2.48 4.11
N LEU A 13 17.82 2.81 3.55
CA LEU A 13 16.58 3.02 4.27
C LEU A 13 15.72 1.76 4.18
N PHE A 14 15.19 1.32 5.30
CA PHE A 14 14.51 0.04 5.43
C PHE A 14 13.02 0.25 5.71
N TYR A 15 12.17 -0.38 4.91
CA TYR A 15 10.75 -0.48 5.22
C TYR A 15 10.51 -1.71 6.09
N ASP A 16 10.26 -1.50 7.39
CA ASP A 16 9.99 -2.58 8.34
C ASP A 16 8.50 -2.64 8.73
N ASN A 17 8.09 -3.76 9.30
CA ASN A 17 6.77 -3.93 9.88
C ASN A 17 6.63 -3.07 11.14
N TYR A 18 5.39 -2.64 11.41
CA TYR A 18 5.03 -1.87 12.62
C TYR A 18 5.62 -0.45 12.68
N GLU A 19 6.20 0.04 11.59
CA GLU A 19 6.64 1.44 11.47
C GLU A 19 5.52 2.36 10.95
N MET A 20 5.53 3.61 11.42
CA MET A 20 4.59 4.63 10.93
C MET A 20 5.06 5.15 9.57
N VAL A 21 4.15 5.22 8.60
CA VAL A 21 4.45 5.66 7.23
C VAL A 21 3.51 6.77 6.77
N ARG A 22 4.04 7.69 5.96
CA ARG A 22 3.28 8.63 5.13
C ARG A 22 3.24 8.12 3.70
N PHE A 23 2.04 7.98 3.14
CA PHE A 23 1.86 7.64 1.73
C PHE A 23 0.83 8.56 1.09
N GLN A 24 0.94 8.69 -0.23
CA GLN A 24 -0.05 9.40 -1.03
C GLN A 24 -0.95 8.38 -1.71
N VAL A 25 -2.27 8.53 -1.54
CA VAL A 25 -3.25 7.76 -2.33
C VAL A 25 -3.18 8.23 -3.77
N VAL A 26 -3.00 7.28 -4.70
CA VAL A 26 -2.90 7.56 -6.14
C VAL A 26 -4.09 7.02 -6.92
N ASP A 27 -4.79 6.02 -6.37
CA ASP A 27 -5.97 5.44 -6.99
C ASP A 27 -6.82 4.70 -5.95
N GLU A 28 -8.11 4.53 -6.26
CA GLU A 28 -9.09 3.88 -5.40
C GLU A 28 -10.02 2.99 -6.22
N GLU A 29 -10.26 1.77 -5.74
CA GLU A 29 -11.19 0.83 -6.34
C GLU A 29 -12.26 0.40 -5.34
N TRP A 30 -13.51 0.44 -5.79
CA TRP A 30 -14.67 -0.04 -5.07
C TRP A 30 -15.25 -1.25 -5.81
N HIS A 31 -15.43 -2.35 -5.09
CA HIS A 31 -15.96 -3.59 -5.66
C HIS A 31 -17.32 -3.88 -5.07
N ASP A 32 -18.32 -4.04 -5.92
CA ASP A 32 -19.66 -4.46 -5.49
C ASP A 32 -19.59 -5.80 -4.76
N GLN A 33 -20.26 -5.86 -3.60
CA GLN A 33 -20.34 -7.03 -2.73
C GLN A 33 -21.73 -7.67 -2.78
N ALA A 34 -22.60 -7.22 -3.69
CA ALA A 34 -23.88 -7.87 -3.93
C ALA A 34 -23.63 -9.35 -4.31
N PRO A 35 -24.38 -10.29 -3.70
CA PRO A 35 -24.27 -11.70 -4.06
C PRO A 35 -24.52 -11.89 -5.55
N ALA A 36 -23.64 -12.63 -6.22
CA ALA A 36 -23.89 -13.03 -7.59
C ALA A 36 -25.13 -13.92 -7.66
N GLY A 37 -25.95 -13.74 -8.69
CA GLY A 37 -27.09 -14.62 -8.93
C GLY A 37 -26.64 -16.08 -9.16
N PRO A 38 -27.54 -17.07 -9.05
CA PRO A 38 -27.20 -18.49 -9.12
C PRO A 38 -26.52 -18.93 -10.43
N SER A 39 -26.62 -18.13 -11.51
CA SER A 39 -25.95 -18.37 -12.80
C SER A 39 -24.68 -17.53 -13.03
N GLN A 40 -24.33 -16.65 -12.09
CA GLN A 40 -23.22 -15.71 -12.15
C GLN A 40 -22.17 -15.99 -11.07
N ALA A 41 -22.24 -17.14 -10.40
CA ALA A 41 -21.22 -17.56 -9.45
C ALA A 41 -19.90 -17.74 -10.19
N ASP A 42 -19.06 -16.71 -10.12
CA ASP A 42 -17.70 -16.74 -10.60
C ASP A 42 -16.88 -17.57 -9.61
N ASP A 43 -16.06 -18.51 -10.09
CA ASP A 43 -15.17 -19.31 -9.23
C ASP A 43 -14.01 -18.48 -8.65
N ALA A 44 -13.93 -17.20 -9.02
CA ALA A 44 -12.95 -16.26 -8.50
C ALA A 44 -13.28 -15.88 -7.04
N PRO A 45 -12.27 -15.80 -6.15
CA PRO A 45 -12.49 -15.33 -4.79
C PRO A 45 -13.06 -13.90 -4.79
N PRO A 46 -13.97 -13.57 -3.85
CA PRO A 46 -14.55 -12.24 -3.77
C PRO A 46 -13.46 -11.18 -3.57
N LYS A 47 -13.53 -10.11 -4.35
CA LYS A 47 -12.62 -8.97 -4.21
C LYS A 47 -12.93 -8.22 -2.92
N THR A 48 -11.89 -7.65 -2.29
CA THR A 48 -12.07 -6.73 -1.15
C THR A 48 -13.06 -5.61 -1.52
N PRO A 49 -14.00 -5.21 -0.65
CA PRO A 49 -14.99 -4.16 -0.97
C PRO A 49 -14.35 -2.83 -1.38
N TYR A 50 -13.20 -2.53 -0.80
CA TYR A 50 -12.45 -1.30 -1.04
C TYR A 50 -10.96 -1.61 -1.09
N ARG A 51 -10.27 -0.98 -2.04
CA ARG A 51 -8.83 -1.09 -2.23
C ARG A 51 -8.26 0.27 -2.58
N ILE A 52 -7.21 0.69 -1.87
CA ILE A 52 -6.40 1.84 -2.25
C ILE A 52 -5.12 1.39 -2.92
N LYS A 53 -4.67 2.15 -3.91
CA LYS A 53 -3.29 2.12 -4.40
C LYS A 53 -2.61 3.39 -3.93
N ALA A 54 -1.41 3.25 -3.37
CA ALA A 54 -0.65 4.37 -2.83
C ALA A 54 0.79 4.38 -3.34
N SER A 55 1.44 5.53 -3.22
CA SER A 55 2.85 5.73 -3.51
C SER A 55 3.57 6.36 -2.32
N MET A 56 4.84 6.00 -2.17
CA MET A 56 5.79 6.63 -1.24
C MET A 56 7.01 7.20 -1.98
N ALA A 57 6.94 7.32 -3.31
CA ALA A 57 8.06 7.72 -4.17
C ALA A 57 8.16 9.24 -4.34
N ALA A 58 8.15 9.98 -3.23
CA ALA A 58 8.38 11.44 -3.21
C ALA A 58 8.93 11.88 -1.85
N ASP A 59 9.59 13.03 -1.82
CA ASP A 59 10.15 13.60 -0.59
C ASP A 59 9.07 13.81 0.48
N GLY A 60 9.39 13.49 1.74
CA GLY A 60 8.46 13.54 2.85
C GLY A 60 7.52 12.34 2.98
N LEU A 61 7.50 11.41 2.00
CA LEU A 61 6.75 10.15 2.08
C LEU A 61 7.64 8.97 2.51
N GLY A 62 7.05 7.81 2.80
CA GLY A 62 7.77 6.65 3.35
C GLY A 62 7.72 6.62 4.88
N VAL A 63 8.70 6.00 5.52
CA VAL A 63 8.74 5.88 6.99
C VAL A 63 8.93 7.25 7.63
N CYS A 64 8.10 7.59 8.61
CA CYS A 64 8.12 8.91 9.24
C CYS A 64 9.48 9.25 9.87
N LEU A 65 10.13 8.26 10.48
CA LEU A 65 11.43 8.40 11.14
C LEU A 65 12.55 8.91 10.20
N TRP A 66 12.45 8.71 8.89
CA TRP A 66 13.43 9.23 7.93
C TRP A 66 13.43 10.75 7.82
N TRP A 67 12.34 11.38 8.28
CA TRP A 67 12.08 12.79 8.11
C TRP A 67 12.06 13.54 9.46
N ASP A 68 12.13 12.82 10.58
CA ASP A 68 12.11 13.42 11.91
C ASP A 68 13.47 14.06 12.22
N GLY A 69 13.50 15.39 12.31
CA GLY A 69 14.72 16.17 12.54
C GLY A 69 15.28 16.92 11.32
N ALA A 70 14.62 16.81 10.16
CA ALA A 70 14.83 17.69 9.00
C ALA A 70 14.10 19.04 9.14
#